data_AF-C4IZJ3-F1
#
_entry.id   AF-C4IZJ3-F1
#
_cell.length_a   1.000
_cell.length_b   1.000
_cell.length_c   1.000
_cell.angle_alpha   90.00
_cell.angle_beta   90.00
_cell.angle_gamma   90.00
#
_symmetry.space_group_name_H-M   'P 1'
#
loop_
_entity.id
_entity.type
_entity.pdbx_description
1 polymer ?
#
loop_
_entity_poly.entity_id
_entity_poly.type
_entity_poly.pdbx_seq_one_letter_code
_entity_poly.pdbx_strand_id
1 'polypeptide(L)'
;MEIDNENGADNNSEPNERNTKNAYNVGELEQWCLCTLGYLKSFSRQYASEIWSNIAMLDEVFVGDVHPLIRKAAFSGLRRFTNEGSHP
;
A
#
# COMPACT_ATOMS: atom_id res chain seq x y z
N MET A 1 -1.25 18.27 -16.01
CA MET A 1 -2.56 18.87 -15.69
C MET A 1 -2.32 19.72 -14.46
N GLU A 2 -2.61 21.01 -14.54
CA GLU A 2 -2.39 21.96 -13.44
C GLU A 2 -3.38 21.62 -12.31
N ILE A 3 -2.91 21.62 -11.05
CA ILE A 3 -3.67 21.12 -9.90
C ILE A 3 -4.29 22.32 -9.18
N ASP A 4 -5.61 22.46 -9.30
CA ASP A 4 -6.39 23.41 -8.49
C ASP A 4 -6.57 22.86 -7.08
N ASN A 5 -5.98 23.56 -6.10
CA ASN A 5 -6.03 23.24 -4.69
C ASN A 5 -7.17 24.04 -4.02
N GLU A 6 -8.41 23.57 -4.16
CA GLU A 6 -9.56 24.13 -3.44
C GLU A 6 -9.82 23.34 -2.16
N ASN A 7 -9.23 23.80 -1.04
CA ASN A 7 -9.58 23.35 0.30
C ASN A 7 -10.74 24.21 0.83
N GLY A 8 -11.98 23.82 0.52
CA GLY A 8 -13.20 24.43 1.05
C GLY A 8 -13.79 23.59 2.20
N ALA A 9 -13.43 23.91 3.44
CA ALA A 9 -14.09 23.36 4.62
C ALA A 9 -15.39 24.14 4.90
N ASP A 10 -16.55 23.57 4.57
CA ASP A 10 -17.86 24.07 5.01
C ASP A 10 -18.29 23.32 6.28
N ASN A 11 -18.42 24.08 7.37
CA ASN A 11 -18.88 23.63 8.65
C ASN A 11 -20.35 24.06 8.80
N ASN A 12 -21.31 23.18 8.51
CA ASN A 12 -22.64 23.14 9.13
C ASN A 12 -23.53 22.09 8.46
N SER A 13 -23.89 21.02 9.18
CA SER A 13 -25.14 20.25 8.97
C SER A 13 -25.34 19.25 10.12
N GLU A 14 -26.60 19.09 10.53
CA GLU A 14 -27.14 18.46 11.74
C GLU A 14 -26.77 16.97 11.98
N PRO A 15 -26.87 16.46 13.23
CA PRO A 15 -26.50 15.09 13.57
C PRO A 15 -27.69 14.15 13.39
N ASN A 16 -28.00 13.76 12.16
CA ASN A 16 -28.86 12.60 11.94
C ASN A 16 -28.47 11.84 10.67
N GLU A 17 -27.40 11.06 10.75
CA GLU A 17 -27.24 9.97 9.80
C GLU A 17 -26.28 8.92 10.34
N ARG A 18 -26.57 7.68 9.95
CA ARG A 18 -25.84 6.48 10.31
C ARG A 18 -24.33 6.70 10.16
N ASN A 19 -23.60 6.18 11.13
CA ASN A 19 -22.16 6.30 11.31
C ASN A 19 -21.36 5.56 10.22
N THR A 20 -21.56 5.92 8.95
CA THR A 20 -20.67 5.65 7.82
C THR A 20 -19.87 6.90 7.54
N LYS A 21 -19.23 7.45 8.57
CA LYS A 21 -18.34 8.61 8.40
C LYS A 21 -17.12 8.17 7.59
N ASN A 22 -17.21 8.42 6.29
CA ASN A 22 -16.12 8.54 5.32
C ASN A 22 -15.20 7.30 5.20
N ALA A 23 -15.69 6.23 4.60
CA ALA A 23 -14.83 5.10 4.22
C ALA A 23 -13.83 5.45 3.09
N TYR A 24 -13.97 6.60 2.42
CA TYR A 24 -13.23 6.90 1.18
C TYR A 24 -12.79 8.36 1.03
N ASN A 25 -12.51 9.10 2.11
CA ASN A 25 -11.77 10.37 1.99
C ASN A 25 -10.27 10.08 2.03
N VAL A 26 -9.78 9.38 1.00
CA VAL A 26 -8.36 9.13 0.78
C VAL A 26 -7.91 10.11 -0.31
N GLY A 27 -6.86 10.89 -0.03
CA GLY A 27 -6.33 11.81 -1.03
C GLY A 27 -5.80 11.06 -2.26
N GLU A 28 -5.79 11.70 -3.43
CA GLU A 28 -5.37 11.06 -4.70
C GLU A 28 -4.03 10.34 -4.56
N LEU A 29 -3.02 10.99 -3.98
CA LEU A 29 -1.70 10.40 -3.77
C LEU A 29 -1.76 9.11 -2.94
N GLU A 30 -2.52 9.12 -1.85
CA GLU A 30 -2.65 7.96 -0.98
C GLU A 30 -3.40 6.82 -1.69
N GLN A 31 -4.42 7.14 -2.48
CA GLN A 31 -5.13 6.16 -3.30
C GLN A 31 -4.21 5.56 -4.37
N TRP A 32 -3.36 6.36 -5.02
CA TRP A 32 -2.33 5.87 -5.93
C TRP A 32 -1.37 4.92 -5.22
N CYS A 33 -0.85 5.31 -4.05
CA CYS A 33 0.02 4.44 -3.25
C CYS A 33 -0.67 3.10 -2.91
N LEU A 34 -1.91 3.12 -2.46
CA LEU A 34 -2.67 1.92 -2.11
C LEU A 34 -2.91 1.02 -3.33
N CYS A 35 -3.30 1.59 -4.46
CA CYS A 35 -3.49 0.85 -5.72
C CYS A 35 -2.18 0.20 -6.18
N THR A 36 -1.07 0.94 -6.15
CA THR A 36 0.25 0.42 -6.55
C THR A 36 0.72 -0.70 -5.62
N LEU A 37 0.62 -0.53 -4.30
CA LEU A 37 1.00 -1.57 -3.33
C LEU A 37 0.11 -2.81 -3.44
N GLY A 38 -1.20 -2.61 -3.67
CA GLY A 38 -2.15 -3.69 -3.92
C GLY A 38 -1.81 -4.49 -5.18
N TYR A 39 -1.47 -3.80 -6.27
CA TYR A 39 -1.02 -4.42 -7.51
C TYR A 39 0.28 -5.20 -7.32
N LEU A 40 1.27 -4.61 -6.65
CA LEU A 40 2.54 -5.30 -6.39
C LEU A 40 2.33 -6.59 -5.60
N LYS A 41 1.49 -6.55 -4.56
CA LYS A 41 1.15 -7.74 -3.77
C LYS A 41 0.47 -8.83 -4.62
N SER A 42 -0.47 -8.44 -5.49
CA SER A 42 -1.19 -9.41 -6.34
C SER A 42 -0.29 -10.00 -7.42
N PHE A 43 0.56 -9.17 -8.05
CA PHE A 43 1.60 -9.57 -8.99
C PHE A 43 2.58 -10.58 -8.35
N SER A 44 3.13 -10.25 -7.19
CA SER A 44 4.05 -11.14 -6.47
C SER A 44 3.41 -12.48 -6.11
N ARG A 45 2.10 -12.49 -5.79
CA ARG A 45 1.37 -13.74 -5.56
C ARG A 45 1.13 -14.54 -6.85
N GLN A 46 0.81 -13.85 -7.95
CA GLN A 46 0.51 -14.49 -9.23
C GLN A 46 1.73 -15.22 -9.80
N TYR A 47 2.91 -14.62 -9.70
CA TYR A 47 4.17 -15.17 -10.22
C TYR A 47 5.06 -15.76 -9.13
N ALA A 48 4.46 -16.25 -8.04
CA ALA A 48 5.21 -16.67 -6.87
C ALA A 48 6.25 -17.76 -7.20
N SER A 49 5.91 -18.75 -8.04
CA SER A 49 6.81 -19.84 -8.46
C SER A 49 8.08 -19.33 -9.14
N GLU A 50 7.93 -18.41 -10.08
CA GLU A 50 9.00 -17.81 -10.88
C GLU A 50 9.83 -16.87 -10.03
N ILE A 51 9.18 -16.08 -9.17
CA ILE A 51 9.83 -15.15 -8.26
C ILE A 51 10.65 -15.92 -7.21
N TRP A 52 10.12 -17.00 -6.64
CA TRP A 52 10.84 -17.84 -5.67
C TRP A 52 12.13 -18.41 -6.26
N SER A 53 12.11 -18.78 -7.54
CA SER A 53 13.30 -19.28 -8.24
C SER A 53 14.42 -18.23 -8.33
N ASN A 54 14.09 -16.95 -8.17
CA ASN A 54 15.01 -15.81 -8.27
C ASN A 54 15.13 -15.01 -6.94
N ILE A 55 14.66 -15.58 -5.81
CA ILE A 55 14.49 -14.82 -4.57
C ILE A 55 15.80 -14.24 -4.01
N ALA A 56 16.93 -14.94 -4.21
CA ALA A 56 18.24 -14.48 -3.74
C ALA A 56 18.69 -13.19 -4.43
N MET A 57 18.50 -13.10 -5.76
CA MET A 57 18.78 -11.88 -6.52
C MET A 57 17.83 -10.75 -6.12
N LEU A 58 16.55 -11.08 -5.87
CA LEU A 58 15.58 -10.09 -5.38
C LEU A 58 15.92 -9.58 -3.98
N ASP A 59 16.50 -10.41 -3.12
CA ASP A 59 16.95 -9.97 -1.80
C ASP A 59 18.05 -8.91 -1.90
N GLU A 60 18.98 -9.01 -2.86
CA GLU A 60 19.98 -7.96 -3.11
C GLU A 60 19.33 -6.63 -3.53
N VAL A 61 18.33 -6.70 -4.41
CA VAL A 61 17.55 -5.52 -4.82
C VAL A 61 16.78 -4.94 -3.63
N PHE A 62 16.19 -5.79 -2.79
CA PHE A 62 15.42 -5.35 -1.64
C PHE A 62 16.28 -4.85 -0.48
N VAL A 63 17.55 -5.25 -0.36
CA VAL A 63 18.50 -4.75 0.66
C VAL A 63 18.94 -3.30 0.38
N GLY A 64 18.81 -2.83 -0.87
CA GLY A 64 19.07 -1.44 -1.23
C GLY A 64 18.06 -0.43 -0.67
N ASP A 65 18.09 0.79 -1.21
CA ASP A 65 17.21 1.92 -0.83
C ASP A 65 15.77 1.75 -1.36
N VAL A 66 15.18 0.59 -1.09
CA VAL A 66 13.79 0.29 -1.43
C VAL A 66 12.89 0.68 -0.27
N HIS A 67 11.84 1.43 -0.58
CA HIS A 67 10.86 1.86 0.41
C HIS A 67 10.27 0.65 1.17
N PRO A 68 10.20 0.66 2.52
CA PRO A 68 9.76 -0.49 3.31
C PRO A 68 8.38 -1.05 2.92
N LEU A 69 7.45 -0.17 2.51
CA LEU A 69 6.11 -0.59 2.06
C LEU A 69 6.15 -1.45 0.78
N ILE A 70 7.08 -1.18 -0.15
CA ILE A 70 7.26 -1.95 -1.38
C ILE A 70 7.74 -3.36 -1.02
N ARG A 71 8.77 -3.45 -0.17
CA ARG A 71 9.32 -4.72 0.33
C ARG A 71 8.22 -5.53 1.04
N LYS A 72 7.46 -4.89 1.93
CA LYS A 72 6.35 -5.51 2.67
C LYS A 72 5.25 -6.03 1.74
N ALA A 73 4.84 -5.25 0.74
CA ALA A 73 3.79 -5.65 -0.20
C ALA A 73 4.21 -6.86 -1.04
N ALA A 74 5.43 -6.85 -1.58
CA ALA A 74 5.98 -7.96 -2.36
C ALA A 74 6.08 -9.24 -1.51
N PHE A 75 6.69 -9.15 -0.32
CA PHE A 75 6.86 -10.30 0.58
C PHE A 75 5.53 -10.83 1.12
N SER A 76 4.55 -9.97 1.37
CA SER A 76 3.18 -10.40 1.69
C SER A 76 2.55 -11.21 0.55
N GLY A 77 2.77 -10.80 -0.71
CA GLY A 77 2.31 -11.55 -1.89
C GLY A 77 2.97 -12.92 -2.02
N LEU A 78 4.26 -13.00 -1.73
CA LEU A 78 5.05 -14.23 -1.74
C LEU A 78 4.81 -15.14 -0.52
N ARG A 79 3.98 -14.69 0.45
CA ARG A 79 3.80 -15.35 1.75
C ARG A 79 5.12 -15.58 2.49
N ARG A 80 6.06 -14.67 2.35
CA ARG A 80 7.33 -14.68 3.07
C ARG A 80 7.14 -13.92 4.39
N PHE A 81 7.47 -14.58 5.50
CA PHE A 81 7.44 -13.93 6.81
C PHE A 81 8.51 -12.84 6.87
N THR A 82 8.09 -11.62 7.15
CA THR A 82 8.96 -10.50 7.50
C THR A 82 8.97 -10.38 9.02
N ASN A 83 10.15 -10.45 9.65
CA ASN A 83 10.33 -10.26 11.09
C ASN A 83 10.16 -8.78 11.51
N GLU A 84 9.05 -8.17 11.12
CA GLU A 84 8.76 -6.73 11.32
C GLU A 84 7.64 -6.56 12.37
N GLY A 85 7.58 -7.42 13.39
CA GLY A 85 6.48 -7.40 14.37
C GLY A 85 6.64 -8.24 15.63
N SER A 86 7.78 -8.89 15.85
CA SER A 86 8.04 -9.61 17.10
C SER A 86 8.67 -8.65 18.12
N HIS A 87 7.88 -7.74 18.69
CA HIS A 87 8.27 -7.13 19.96
C HIS A 87 7.93 -8.13 21.09
N PRO A 88 8.82 -8.31 22.08
CA PRO A 88 8.62 -9.24 23.19
C PRO A 88 7.43 -8.87 24.09
#